data_AF-A0A0Q4R4E2-F1
#
_entry.id   AF-A0A0Q4R4E2-F1
#
_cell.length_a   1.000
_cell.length_b   1.000
_cell.length_c   1.000
_cell.angle_alpha   90.00
_cell.angle_beta   90.00
_cell.angle_gamma   90.00
#
_symmetry.space_group_name_H-M   'P 1'
#
loop_
_entity.id
_entity.type
_entity.pdbx_description
1 polymer ?
#
loop_
_entity_poly.entity_id
_entity_poly.type
_entity_poly.pdbx_seq_one_letter_code
_entity_poly.pdbx_strand_id
1 'polypeptide(L)'
;MFRAVGPDEFYDIMNNRLFRPGPYSFDGKQFGYNFDEVLKLTDFLKDSSAIIKVKLLKSVIDELDHTPVEKMILKGGSVTVHPDKYDIFNQSILEIIHEY
;
A
#
# COMPACT_ATOMS: atom_id res chain seq x y z
N MET A 1 5.46 -5.95 0.14
CA MET A 1 4.01 -5.79 0.40
C MET A 1 3.36 -5.25 -0.85
N PHE A 2 2.06 -5.44 -1.02
CA PHE A 2 1.32 -5.10 -2.25
C PHE A 2 0.17 -4.16 -1.93
N ARG A 3 -0.15 -3.25 -2.86
CA ARG A 3 -1.29 -2.36 -2.75
C ARG A 3 -1.94 -2.18 -4.11
N ALA A 4 -3.27 -2.26 -4.13
CA ALA A 4 -4.07 -1.82 -5.27
C ALA A 4 -4.21 -0.30 -5.24
N VAL A 5 -3.95 0.34 -6.38
CA VAL A 5 -3.98 1.79 -6.52
C VAL A 5 -4.82 2.18 -7.74
N GLY A 6 -5.48 3.33 -7.65
CA GLY A 6 -6.13 3.97 -8.79
C GLY A 6 -5.13 4.67 -9.70
N PRO A 7 -5.58 5.18 -10.85
CA PRO A 7 -4.69 5.72 -11.89
C PRO A 7 -3.91 6.94 -11.40
N ASP A 8 -4.56 7.87 -10.69
CA ASP A 8 -3.90 9.08 -10.18
C ASP A 8 -2.82 8.74 -9.15
N GLU A 9 -3.11 7.84 -8.21
CA GLU A 9 -2.15 7.37 -7.21
C GLU A 9 -1.00 6.59 -7.87
N PHE A 10 -1.29 5.77 -8.88
CA PHE A 10 -0.27 5.04 -9.64
C PHE A 10 0.73 6.00 -10.29
N TYR A 11 0.26 6.98 -11.08
CA TYR A 11 1.16 7.92 -11.74
C TYR A 11 1.94 8.77 -10.73
N ASP A 12 1.32 9.16 -9.61
CA ASP A 12 2.02 9.89 -8.56
C ASP A 12 3.19 9.07 -7.98
N ILE A 13 2.93 7.82 -7.62
CA ILE A 13 3.93 6.91 -7.05
C ILE A 13 5.05 6.61 -8.05
N MET A 14 4.71 6.36 -9.32
CA MET A 14 5.71 6.01 -10.32
C MET A 14 6.62 7.18 -10.69
N ASN A 15 6.07 8.41 -10.71
CA ASN A 15 6.84 9.61 -11.01
C ASN A 15 7.71 10.08 -9.84
N ASN A 16 7.20 9.99 -8.61
CA ASN A 16 7.85 10.57 -7.44
C ASN A 16 8.56 9.53 -6.55
N ARG A 17 8.31 8.24 -6.80
CA ARG A 17 8.83 7.10 -6.03
C ARG A 17 8.52 7.16 -4.54
N LEU A 18 7.36 7.72 -4.19
CA LEU A 18 6.92 7.91 -2.81
C LEU A 18 5.40 7.88 -2.70
N PHE A 19 4.91 7.71 -1.47
CA PHE A 19 3.50 7.68 -1.14
C PHE A 19 3.09 8.98 -0.44
N ARG A 20 1.96 9.56 -0.85
CA ARG A 20 1.42 10.80 -0.29
C ARG A 20 -0.03 10.64 0.17
N PRO A 21 -0.49 11.44 1.15
CA PRO A 21 -1.91 11.53 1.45
C PRO A 21 -2.70 11.86 0.19
N GLY A 22 -3.93 11.33 0.07
CA GLY A 22 -4.81 11.74 -1.01
C GLY A 22 -5.20 13.21 -0.86
N PRO A 23 -5.57 13.90 -1.95
CA PRO A 23 -5.94 15.32 -1.91
C PRO A 23 -7.12 15.64 -0.97
N TYR A 24 -7.90 14.62 -0.59
CA TYR A 24 -9.08 14.75 0.28
C TYR A 24 -9.09 13.77 1.47
N SER A 25 -7.99 13.02 1.70
CA SER A 25 -7.99 11.96 2.70
C SER A 25 -6.72 11.92 3.55
N PHE A 26 -6.94 12.01 4.87
CA PHE A 26 -6.00 11.56 5.90
C PHE A 26 -6.06 10.04 6.08
N ASP A 27 -6.55 9.32 5.06
CA ASP A 27 -6.75 7.89 5.16
C ASP A 27 -5.39 7.18 5.09
N GLY A 28 -5.20 6.26 6.03
CA GLY A 28 -4.06 5.37 6.04
C GLY A 28 -4.05 4.51 4.78
N LYS A 29 -2.85 4.27 4.23
CA LYS A 29 -2.69 3.38 3.07
C LYS A 29 -2.51 1.96 3.55
N GLN A 30 -3.49 1.12 3.24
CA GLN A 30 -3.42 -0.31 3.50
C GLN A 30 -2.61 -1.04 2.42
N PHE A 31 -1.80 -2.01 2.87
CA PHE A 31 -1.00 -2.92 2.06
C PHE A 31 -1.26 -4.37 2.51
N GLY A 32 -1.40 -5.29 1.57
CA GLY A 32 -1.46 -6.73 1.83
C GLY A 32 -0.08 -7.38 1.70
N TYR A 33 0.13 -8.50 2.40
CA TYR A 33 1.36 -9.28 2.25
C TYR A 33 1.35 -10.23 1.05
N ASN A 34 0.17 -10.65 0.60
CA ASN A 34 0.00 -11.61 -0.48
C ASN A 34 -0.59 -10.93 -1.74
N PHE A 35 0.03 -11.18 -2.90
CA PHE A 35 -0.41 -10.61 -4.18
C PHE A 35 -1.80 -11.09 -4.59
N ASP A 36 -2.07 -12.40 -4.54
CA ASP A 36 -3.34 -12.99 -4.96
C ASP A 36 -4.52 -12.48 -4.10
N GLU A 37 -4.26 -12.21 -2.81
CA GLU A 37 -5.25 -11.62 -1.92
C GLU A 37 -5.54 -10.15 -2.28
N VAL A 38 -4.49 -9.37 -2.58
CA VAL A 38 -4.65 -7.98 -3.03
C VAL A 38 -5.31 -7.91 -4.41
N LEU A 39 -5.03 -8.85 -5.31
CA LEU A 39 -5.70 -8.95 -6.59
C LEU A 39 -7.20 -9.23 -6.42
N LYS A 40 -7.58 -10.17 -5.54
CA LYS A 40 -8.99 -10.41 -5.20
C LYS A 40 -9.66 -9.19 -4.57
N LEU A 41 -8.92 -8.39 -3.80
CA LEU A 41 -9.45 -7.16 -3.22
C LEU A 41 -9.85 -6.14 -4.31
N THR A 42 -9.18 -6.16 -5.47
CA THR A 42 -9.51 -5.26 -6.59
C THR A 42 -10.91 -5.49 -7.15
N ASP A 43 -11.47 -6.70 -7.02
CA ASP A 43 -12.85 -6.99 -7.43
C ASP A 43 -13.88 -6.14 -6.66
N PHE A 44 -13.52 -5.67 -5.46
CA PHE A 44 -14.35 -4.83 -4.59
C PHE A 44 -13.98 -3.34 -4.67
N LEU A 45 -12.78 -3.02 -5.17
CA LEU A 45 -12.25 -1.67 -5.30
C LEU A 45 -12.38 -1.19 -6.75
N LYS A 46 -13.56 -0.72 -7.12
CA LYS A 46 -13.91 -0.35 -8.52
C LYS A 46 -12.96 0.65 -9.18
N ASP A 47 -12.26 1.47 -8.39
CA ASP A 47 -11.35 2.49 -8.89
C ASP A 47 -9.88 2.03 -8.92
N SER A 48 -9.59 0.78 -8.57
CA SER A 48 -8.24 0.22 -8.66
C SER A 48 -7.89 -0.13 -10.10
N SER A 49 -6.77 0.37 -10.59
CA SER A 49 -6.30 0.16 -11.97
C SER A 49 -4.95 -0.54 -12.06
N ALA A 50 -4.19 -0.60 -10.97
CA ALA A 50 -2.88 -1.23 -10.94
C ALA A 50 -2.57 -1.81 -9.55
N ILE A 51 -1.64 -2.76 -9.50
CA ILE A 51 -1.06 -3.27 -8.25
C ILE A 51 0.42 -2.95 -8.23
N ILE A 52 0.84 -2.32 -7.13
CA ILE A 52 2.23 -2.00 -6.87
C ILE A 52 2.78 -2.89 -5.76
N LYS A 53 4.05 -3.23 -5.88
CA LYS A 53 4.84 -3.93 -4.87
C LYS A 53 5.88 -3.00 -4.30
N VAL A 54 5.91 -2.95 -2.98
CA VAL A 54 6.86 -2.15 -2.21
C VAL A 54 7.76 -3.08 -1.41
N LYS A 55 9.07 -2.86 -1.54
CA LYS A 55 10.10 -3.45 -0.67
C LYS A 55 10.54 -2.39 0.33
N LEU A 56 10.57 -2.75 1.60
CA LEU A 56 10.91 -1.85 2.71
C LEU A 56 12.02 -2.48 3.56
N LEU A 57 12.72 -1.63 4.31
CA LEU A 57 13.54 -2.09 5.42
C LEU A 57 12.67 -2.82 6.45
N LYS A 58 13.10 -4.02 6.85
CA LYS A 58 12.34 -4.87 7.78
C LYS A 58 12.04 -4.17 9.11
N SER A 59 12.97 -3.36 9.62
CA SER A 59 12.80 -2.63 10.88
C SER A 59 11.59 -1.70 10.89
N VAL A 60 11.23 -1.13 9.74
CA VAL A 60 10.09 -0.19 9.65
C VAL A 60 8.76 -0.94 9.55
N ILE A 61 8.74 -2.17 9.02
CA ILE A 61 7.52 -2.98 8.92
C ILE A 61 6.94 -3.26 10.31
N ASP A 62 7.79 -3.50 11.31
CA ASP A 62 7.36 -3.79 12.69
C ASP A 62 6.76 -2.55 13.40
N GLU A 63 7.00 -1.34 12.88
CA GLU A 63 6.49 -0.08 13.42
C GLU A 63 5.15 0.36 12.79
N LEU A 64 4.70 -0.33 11.73
CA LEU A 64 3.44 -0.03 11.06
C LEU A 64 2.24 -0.59 11.81
N ASP A 65 1.04 -0.10 11.47
CA ASP A 65 -0.19 -0.60 12.07
C ASP A 65 -0.59 -1.93 11.44
N HIS A 66 -0.49 -3.02 12.19
CA HIS A 66 -0.89 -4.37 11.77
C HIS A 66 -2.36 -4.67 12.08
N THR A 67 -3.15 -3.67 12.50
CA THR A 67 -4.57 -3.84 12.76
C THR A 67 -5.25 -4.31 11.48
N PRO A 68 -5.79 -5.53 11.48
CA PRO A 68 -6.33 -6.11 10.26
C PRO A 68 -7.69 -5.46 9.93
N VAL A 69 -7.72 -4.65 8.88
CA VAL A 69 -8.94 -3.96 8.41
C VAL A 69 -9.83 -4.91 7.59
N GLU A 70 -9.24 -5.78 6.75
CA GLU A 70 -9.98 -6.66 5.84
C GLU A 70 -9.56 -8.13 5.98
N LYS A 71 -9.97 -8.76 7.10
CA LYS A 71 -9.60 -10.14 7.44
C LYS A 71 -10.16 -11.20 6.49
N MET A 72 -11.27 -10.90 5.81
CA MET A 72 -11.93 -11.91 4.96
C MET A 72 -11.11 -12.18 3.70
N ILE A 73 -10.48 -11.14 3.15
CA ILE A 73 -9.70 -11.20 1.92
C ILE A 73 -8.20 -11.25 2.21
N LEU A 74 -7.67 -10.40 3.08
CA LEU A 74 -6.25 -10.31 3.42
C LEU A 74 -5.87 -11.26 4.56
N LYS A 75 -6.01 -12.57 4.32
CA LYS A 75 -5.76 -13.62 5.33
C LYS A 75 -4.29 -13.74 5.71
N GLY A 76 -3.38 -13.41 4.79
CA GLY A 76 -1.95 -13.30 5.06
C GLY A 76 -1.56 -12.11 5.93
N GLY A 77 -2.53 -11.27 6.29
CA GLY A 77 -2.34 -10.04 7.06
C GLY A 77 -2.19 -8.81 6.18
N SER A 78 -2.28 -7.65 6.83
CA SER A 78 -2.15 -6.36 6.19
C SER A 78 -1.49 -5.37 7.13
N VAL A 79 -0.84 -4.37 6.56
CA VAL A 79 -0.40 -3.19 7.32
C VAL A 79 -1.08 -1.95 6.80
N THR A 80 -1.31 -1.01 7.69
CA THR A 80 -1.80 0.33 7.39
C THR A 80 -0.69 1.33 7.71
N VAL A 81 -0.35 2.16 6.74
CA VAL A 81 0.56 3.28 6.92
C VAL A 81 -0.27 4.52 7.16
N HIS A 82 -0.27 5.01 8.40
CA HIS A 82 -0.96 6.24 8.78
C HIS A 82 -0.22 7.48 8.26
N PRO A 83 -0.91 8.62 8.04
CA PRO A 83 -0.29 9.82 7.48
C PRO A 83 0.93 10.34 8.26
N ASP A 84 0.94 10.20 9.59
CA ASP A 84 2.05 10.58 10.47
C ASP A 84 3.30 9.70 10.29
N LYS A 85 3.16 8.55 9.62
CA LYS A 85 4.25 7.60 9.33
C LYS A 85 4.72 7.64 7.88
N TYR A 86 4.18 8.50 7.02
CA TYR A 86 4.61 8.54 5.61
C TYR A 86 6.07 8.93 5.42
N ASP A 87 6.61 9.84 6.22
CA ASP A 87 8.01 10.24 6.09
C ASP A 87 8.97 9.07 6.33
N ILE A 88 8.80 8.36 7.46
CA ILE A 88 9.61 7.19 7.79
C ILE A 88 9.36 6.04 6.82
N PHE A 89 8.10 5.83 6.40
CA PHE A 89 7.76 4.81 5.42
C PHE A 89 8.49 5.07 4.10
N ASN A 90 8.36 6.27 3.53
CA ASN A 90 8.97 6.64 2.27
C ASN A 90 10.51 6.56 2.31
N GLN A 91 11.13 7.00 3.40
CA GLN A 91 12.58 6.89 3.59
C GLN A 91 13.07 5.42 3.67
N SER A 92 12.19 4.50 4.06
CA SER A 92 12.51 3.08 4.20
C SER A 92 12.26 2.25 2.93
N ILE A 93 11.72 2.87 1.87
CA ILE A 93 11.47 2.23 0.58
C ILE A 93 12.79 1.88 -0.08
N LEU A 94 12.98 0.58 -0.31
CA LEU A 94 14.10 0.05 -1.08
C LEU A 94 13.75 -0.02 -2.57
N GLU A 95 12.49 -0.34 -2.88
CA GLU A 95 12.05 -0.52 -4.26
C GLU A 95 10.52 -0.38 -4.39
N ILE A 96 10.09 0.21 -5.50
CA ILE A 96 8.69 0.24 -5.95
C ILE A 96 8.62 -0.36 -7.34
N ILE A 97 7.79 -1.39 -7.50
CA ILE A 97 7.62 -2.17 -8.72
C ILE A 97 6.14 -2.17 -9.09
N HIS A 98 5.82 -1.95 -10.36
CA HIS A 98 4.49 -2.22 -10.91
C HIS A 98 4.39 -3.73 -11.19
N GLU A 99 3.52 -4.42 -10.45
CA GLU A 99 3.40 -5.88 -10.50
C GLU A 99 2.26 -6.35 -11.43
N TYR A 100 1.16 -5.58 -11.52
CA TYR A 100 -0.01 -5.86 -12.37
C TYR A 100 -0.66 -4.57 -12.87
#